data_AF-A0A067NMS5-F1
#
_entry.id   AF-A0A067NMS5-F1
#
_cell.length_a   1.000
_cell.length_b   1.000
_cell.length_c   1.000
_cell.angle_alpha   90.00
_cell.angle_beta   90.00
_cell.angle_gamma   90.00
#
_symmetry.space_group_name_H-M   'P 1'
#
loop_
_entity.id
_entity.type
_entity.pdbx_description
1 polymer ?
#
loop_
_entity_poly.entity_id
_entity_poly.type
_entity_poly.pdbx_seq_one_letter_code
_entity_poly.pdbx_strand_id
1 'polypeptide(L)'
;MKLFYIFAFLALCATAVLAWEKEDHEIFDLVSELEATEGKGTNFYSWLDVPSTATTSEIARAYRKLSMQLHPDKNPNDKTIHERFARLGVVSTILRNAESRKRYDFFYKNGVPKWRGTGYYYARFRPGLGTVLVFLVVLTCGLQYIIQIMTYKTHLKRIEKIVQDAQQAAWGAKMIPGEGEKRVRNVMVLPYSF
;
A
#
# COMPACT_ATOMS: atom_id res chain seq x y z
N MET A 1 -21.64 11.84 -18.00
CA MET A 1 -22.18 10.53 -18.45
C MET A 1 -21.11 9.50 -18.78
N LYS A 2 -20.09 9.77 -19.62
CA LYS A 2 -19.03 8.79 -19.95
C LYS A 2 -18.25 8.22 -18.75
N LEU A 3 -17.97 9.05 -17.74
CA LEU A 3 -17.24 8.63 -16.53
C LEU A 3 -18.05 7.64 -15.66
N PHE A 4 -19.38 7.77 -15.64
CA PHE A 4 -20.27 6.87 -14.92
C PHE A 4 -20.25 5.45 -15.50
N TYR A 5 -20.22 5.32 -16.83
CA TYR A 5 -20.09 4.02 -17.49
C TYR A 5 -18.74 3.35 -17.23
N ILE A 6 -17.66 4.13 -17.13
CA ILE A 6 -16.34 3.61 -16.77
C ILE A 6 -16.35 3.10 -15.32
N PHE A 7 -16.92 3.87 -14.38
CA PHE A 7 -17.04 3.43 -13.00
C PHE A 7 -17.97 2.21 -12.85
N ALA A 8 -19.08 2.16 -13.59
CA ALA A 8 -19.99 1.02 -13.60
C ALA A 8 -19.34 -0.24 -14.19
N PHE A 9 -18.56 -0.08 -15.27
CA PHE A 9 -17.79 -1.18 -15.86
C PHE A 9 -16.69 -1.68 -14.93
N LEU A 10 -15.95 -0.77 -14.27
CA LEU A 10 -14.95 -1.14 -13.26
C LEU A 10 -15.57 -1.83 -12.05
N ALA A 11 -16.75 -1.39 -11.58
CA ALA A 11 -17.47 -2.04 -10.50
C ALA A 11 -17.93 -3.46 -10.89
N LEU A 12 -18.40 -3.64 -12.12
CA LEU A 12 -18.78 -4.95 -12.66
C LEU A 12 -17.55 -5.87 -12.82
N CYS A 13 -16.44 -5.35 -13.34
CA CYS A 13 -15.18 -6.09 -13.43
C CYS A 13 -14.62 -6.45 -12.04
N ALA A 14 -14.78 -5.59 -11.03
CA ALA A 14 -14.36 -5.88 -9.66
C ALA A 14 -15.09 -7.09 -9.08
N THR A 15 -16.36 -7.29 -9.43
CA THR A 15 -17.12 -8.50 -9.05
C THR A 15 -16.76 -9.75 -9.85
N ALA A 16 -16.11 -9.60 -11.02
CA ALA A 16 -15.69 -10.70 -11.87
C ALA A 16 -14.30 -11.25 -11.51
N VAL A 17 -13.56 -10.57 -10.61
CA VAL A 17 -12.34 -11.12 -10.03
C VAL A 17 -12.77 -12.03 -8.88
N LEU A 18 -12.53 -13.33 -9.04
CA LEU A 18 -12.61 -14.29 -7.93
C LEU A 18 -11.62 -13.83 -6.85
N ALA A 19 -12.12 -13.07 -5.88
CA ALA A 19 -11.35 -12.65 -4.74
C ALA A 19 -10.95 -13.88 -3.94
N TRP A 20 -9.74 -13.88 -3.40
CA TRP A 20 -9.33 -14.88 -2.43
C TRP A 20 -10.30 -14.86 -1.25
N GLU A 21 -10.70 -16.05 -0.79
CA GLU A 21 -11.56 -16.15 0.38
C GLU A 21 -10.71 -16.21 1.65
N LYS A 22 -11.38 -16.16 2.80
CA LYS A 22 -10.74 -16.23 4.11
C LYS A 22 -9.81 -17.45 4.26
N GLU A 23 -10.23 -18.60 3.73
CA GLU A 23 -9.46 -19.84 3.79
C GLU A 23 -8.18 -19.79 2.94
N ASP A 24 -8.18 -19.10 1.79
CA ASP A 24 -6.97 -18.91 0.99
C ASP A 24 -5.92 -18.11 1.77
N HIS A 25 -6.36 -17.03 2.42
CA HIS A 25 -5.49 -16.21 3.26
C HIS A 25 -4.89 -17.00 4.42
N GLU A 26 -5.69 -17.87 5.06
CA GLU A 26 -5.22 -18.75 6.12
C GLU A 26 -4.16 -19.74 5.61
N ILE A 27 -4.39 -20.35 4.44
CA ILE A 27 -3.40 -21.21 3.80
C ILE A 27 -2.09 -20.44 3.54
N PHE A 28 -2.17 -19.22 3.02
CA PHE A 28 -0.98 -18.42 2.70
C PHE A 28 -0.21 -18.01 3.95
N ASP A 29 -0.92 -17.63 5.01
CA ASP A 29 -0.32 -17.29 6.30
C ASP A 29 0.45 -18.49 6.85
N LEU A 30 -0.19 -19.67 6.92
CA LEU A 30 0.44 -20.89 7.41
C LEU A 30 1.67 -21.30 6.61
N VAL A 31 1.62 -21.20 5.28
CA VAL A 31 2.79 -21.49 4.44
C VAL A 31 3.93 -20.53 4.78
N SER A 32 3.65 -19.24 4.87
CA SER A 32 4.67 -18.23 5.17
C SER A 32 5.28 -18.42 6.57
N GLU A 33 4.47 -18.81 7.56
CA GLU A 33 4.90 -19.09 8.92
C GLU A 33 5.74 -20.38 9.01
N LEU A 34 5.36 -21.42 8.27
CA LEU A 34 6.16 -22.64 8.18
C LEU A 34 7.50 -22.39 7.51
N GLU A 35 7.53 -21.65 6.41
CA GLU A 35 8.79 -21.29 5.75
C GLU A 35 9.70 -20.45 6.67
N ALA A 36 9.12 -19.57 7.49
CA ALA A 36 9.86 -18.75 8.43
C ALA A 36 10.45 -19.54 9.61
N THR A 37 9.76 -20.60 10.06
CA THR A 37 10.14 -21.35 11.27
C THR A 37 10.93 -22.62 10.99
N GLU A 38 10.58 -23.36 9.95
CA GLU A 38 11.19 -24.65 9.59
C GLU A 38 12.20 -24.50 8.44
N GLY A 39 12.19 -23.36 7.73
CA GLY A 39 13.11 -23.05 6.64
C GLY A 39 12.44 -22.98 5.27
N LYS A 40 13.13 -22.32 4.33
CA LYS A 40 12.63 -22.06 2.97
C LYS A 40 12.31 -23.36 2.24
N GLY A 41 11.13 -23.44 1.64
CA GLY A 41 10.68 -24.61 0.88
C GLY A 41 9.97 -25.69 1.72
N THR A 42 9.83 -25.48 3.03
CA THR A 42 9.01 -26.35 3.87
C THR A 42 7.53 -26.19 3.51
N ASN A 43 6.90 -27.28 3.12
CA ASN A 43 5.49 -27.35 2.76
C ASN A 43 4.71 -28.23 3.74
N PHE A 44 3.38 -28.25 3.65
CA PHE A 44 2.54 -28.99 4.62
C PHE A 44 2.82 -30.50 4.61
N TYR A 45 3.11 -31.07 3.44
CA TYR A 45 3.40 -32.49 3.28
C TYR A 45 4.79 -32.85 3.83
N SER A 46 5.81 -32.06 3.52
CA SER A 46 7.17 -32.25 4.03
C SER A 46 7.24 -32.07 5.54
N TRP A 47 6.45 -31.15 6.10
CA TRP A 47 6.40 -30.93 7.54
C TRP A 47 5.74 -32.09 8.30
N LEU A 48 4.71 -32.69 7.72
CA LEU A 48 4.07 -33.91 8.24
C LEU A 48 4.85 -35.20 7.92
N ASP A 49 5.94 -35.12 7.15
CA ASP A 49 6.73 -36.28 6.71
C ASP A 49 5.89 -37.28 5.90
N VAL A 50 5.08 -36.76 4.96
CA VAL A 50 4.22 -37.57 4.07
C VAL A 50 4.36 -37.12 2.61
N PRO A 51 4.16 -38.01 1.62
CA PRO A 51 4.12 -37.60 0.22
C PRO A 51 2.85 -36.81 -0.10
N SER A 52 2.88 -35.97 -1.15
CA SER A 52 1.70 -35.21 -1.59
C SER A 52 0.54 -36.09 -2.08
N THR A 53 0.84 -37.34 -2.45
CA THR A 53 -0.15 -38.36 -2.83
C THR A 53 -0.76 -39.10 -1.64
N ALA A 54 -0.38 -38.75 -0.41
CA ALA A 54 -0.81 -39.44 0.80
C ALA A 54 -2.34 -39.41 0.96
N THR A 55 -2.88 -40.51 1.46
CA THR A 55 -4.30 -40.65 1.81
C THR A 55 -4.64 -39.91 3.09
N THR A 56 -5.92 -39.64 3.33
CA THR A 56 -6.38 -38.96 4.56
C THR A 56 -6.06 -39.77 5.83
N SER A 57 -6.01 -41.10 5.75
CA SER A 57 -5.63 -41.98 6.85
C SER A 57 -4.13 -41.89 7.17
N GLU A 58 -3.27 -41.79 6.16
CA GLU A 58 -1.82 -41.57 6.33
C GLU A 58 -1.54 -40.21 6.96
N ILE A 59 -2.22 -39.16 6.51
CA ILE A 59 -2.14 -37.81 7.09
C ILE A 59 -2.57 -37.84 8.56
N ALA A 60 -3.66 -38.53 8.90
CA ALA A 60 -4.12 -38.67 10.27
C ALA A 60 -3.10 -39.42 11.16
N ARG A 61 -2.40 -40.43 10.61
CA ARG A 61 -1.35 -41.17 11.31
C ARG A 61 -0.14 -40.30 11.57
N ALA A 62 0.31 -39.55 10.57
CA ALA A 62 1.41 -38.61 10.67
C ALA A 62 1.12 -37.49 11.69
N TYR A 63 -0.08 -36.92 11.63
CA TYR A 63 -0.55 -35.94 12.62
C TYR A 63 -0.46 -36.48 14.04
N ARG A 64 -0.95 -37.70 14.30
CA ARG A 64 -0.87 -38.31 15.64
C ARG A 64 0.58 -38.44 16.11
N LYS A 65 1.49 -38.89 15.24
CA LYS A 65 2.92 -39.04 15.55
C LYS A 65 3.54 -37.70 15.95
N LEU A 66 3.33 -36.66 15.15
CA LEU A 66 3.91 -35.33 15.37
C LEU A 66 3.25 -34.61 16.56
N SER A 67 1.93 -34.76 16.73
CA SER A 67 1.16 -34.19 17.85
C SER A 67 1.66 -34.71 19.21
N MET A 68 2.01 -36.00 19.29
CA MET A 68 2.60 -36.57 20.52
C MET A 68 4.00 -36.02 20.86
N GLN A 69 4.74 -35.52 19.87
CA GLN A 69 6.06 -34.91 20.06
C GLN A 69 5.92 -33.44 20.47
N LEU A 70 4.99 -32.72 19.83
CA LEU A 70 4.75 -31.29 20.05
C LEU A 70 3.70 -31.00 21.15
N HIS A 71 3.29 -32.00 21.93
CA HIS A 71 2.21 -31.81 22.91
C HIS A 71 2.62 -30.79 24.00
N PRO A 72 1.75 -29.81 24.34
CA PRO A 72 2.06 -28.79 25.34
C PRO A 72 2.32 -29.40 26.74
N ASP A 73 1.59 -30.44 27.14
CA ASP A 73 1.83 -31.09 28.45
C ASP A 73 3.24 -31.67 28.61
N LYS A 74 3.86 -32.14 27.52
CA LYS A 74 5.24 -32.64 27.56
C LYS A 74 6.27 -31.51 27.54
N ASN A 75 5.87 -30.32 27.08
CA ASN A 75 6.73 -29.15 26.91
C ASN A 75 6.07 -27.87 27.47
N PRO A 76 5.72 -27.84 28.77
CA PRO A 76 4.83 -26.80 29.33
C PRO A 76 5.44 -25.39 29.34
N ASN A 77 6.77 -25.29 29.29
CA ASN A 77 7.49 -24.02 29.36
C ASN A 77 7.92 -23.49 27.98
N ASP A 78 7.64 -24.21 26.90
CA ASP A 78 8.09 -23.84 25.56
C ASP A 78 6.95 -23.27 24.71
N LYS A 79 6.91 -21.94 24.62
CA LYS A 79 5.94 -21.20 23.80
C LYS A 79 6.05 -21.56 22.31
N THR A 80 7.25 -21.88 21.83
CA THR A 80 7.46 -22.22 20.42
C THR A 80 6.79 -23.54 20.08
N ILE A 81 6.84 -24.52 20.99
CA ILE A 81 6.15 -25.80 20.83
C ILE A 81 4.64 -25.61 20.84
N HIS A 82 4.11 -24.77 21.73
CA HIS A 82 2.68 -24.44 21.74
C HIS A 82 2.21 -23.86 20.40
N GLU A 83 2.96 -22.91 19.83
CA GLU A 83 2.66 -22.33 18.52
C GLU A 83 2.77 -23.35 17.38
N ARG A 84 3.79 -24.21 17.40
CA ARG A 84 3.95 -25.30 16.41
C ARG A 84 2.81 -26.31 16.51
N PHE A 85 2.35 -26.64 17.71
CA PHE A 85 1.21 -27.53 17.93
C PHE A 85 -0.10 -26.92 17.41
N ALA A 86 -0.35 -25.64 17.69
CA ALA A 86 -1.50 -24.93 17.16
C ALA A 86 -1.52 -24.97 15.62
N ARG A 87 -0.38 -24.65 14.98
CA ARG A 87 -0.21 -24.73 13.52
C ARG A 87 -0.44 -26.15 12.99
N LEU A 88 0.03 -27.17 13.71
CA LEU A 88 -0.14 -28.57 13.32
C LEU A 88 -1.62 -28.95 13.24
N GLY A 89 -2.42 -28.50 14.21
CA GLY A 89 -3.86 -28.70 14.22
C GLY A 89 -4.53 -28.14 12.97
N VAL A 90 -4.22 -26.89 12.63
CA VAL A 90 -4.80 -26.19 11.47
C VAL A 90 -4.36 -26.85 10.15
N VAL A 91 -3.07 -27.12 9.97
CA VAL A 91 -2.54 -27.78 8.77
C VAL A 91 -3.18 -29.15 8.54
N SER A 92 -3.33 -29.95 9.61
CA SER A 92 -3.98 -31.26 9.50
C SER A 92 -5.45 -31.15 9.11
N THR A 93 -6.14 -30.10 9.57
CA THR A 93 -7.56 -29.85 9.25
C THR A 93 -7.71 -29.52 7.77
N ILE A 94 -6.83 -28.65 7.23
CA ILE A 94 -6.79 -28.29 5.81
C ILE A 94 -6.52 -29.52 4.94
N LEU A 95 -5.52 -30.34 5.28
CA LEU A 95 -5.16 -31.51 4.47
C LEU A 95 -6.18 -32.66 4.56
N ARG A 96 -6.97 -32.73 5.63
CA ARG A 96 -8.01 -33.75 5.81
C ARG A 96 -9.31 -33.39 5.09
N ASN A 97 -9.60 -32.10 4.91
CA ASN A 97 -10.75 -31.65 4.12
C ASN A 97 -10.41 -31.70 2.63
N ALA A 98 -11.23 -32.38 1.84
CA ALA A 98 -11.01 -32.55 0.40
C ALA A 98 -11.02 -31.21 -0.36
N GLU A 99 -11.88 -30.27 0.04
CA GLU A 99 -11.98 -28.95 -0.61
C GLU A 99 -10.77 -28.08 -0.29
N SER A 100 -10.45 -27.91 0.99
CA SER A 100 -9.29 -27.15 1.48
C SER A 100 -7.97 -27.72 0.95
N ARG A 101 -7.85 -29.06 0.91
CA ARG A 101 -6.68 -29.74 0.32
C ARG A 101 -6.55 -29.43 -1.17
N LYS A 102 -7.65 -29.41 -1.92
CA LYS A 102 -7.62 -29.06 -3.35
C LYS A 102 -7.16 -27.62 -3.57
N ARG A 103 -7.61 -26.67 -2.74
CA ARG A 103 -7.13 -25.28 -2.76
C ARG A 103 -5.63 -25.19 -2.48
N TYR A 104 -5.18 -25.85 -1.41
CA TYR A 104 -3.76 -25.91 -1.06
C TYR A 104 -2.93 -26.54 -2.19
N ASP A 105 -3.37 -27.66 -2.77
CA ASP A 105 -2.68 -28.34 -3.88
C ASP A 105 -2.59 -27.46 -5.13
N PHE A 106 -3.59 -26.61 -5.38
CA PHE A 106 -3.54 -25.62 -6.45
C PHE A 106 -2.41 -24.61 -6.20
N PHE A 107 -2.29 -24.05 -5.00
CA PHE A 107 -1.22 -23.10 -4.68
C PHE A 107 0.15 -23.76 -4.54
N TYR A 108 0.20 -25.00 -4.07
CA TYR A 108 1.43 -25.79 -3.99
C TYR A 108 2.05 -26.00 -5.38
N LYS A 109 1.24 -26.23 -6.41
CA LYS A 109 1.71 -26.40 -7.80
C LYS A 109 2.00 -25.08 -8.51
N ASN A 110 1.16 -24.07 -8.31
CA ASN A 110 1.27 -22.79 -9.03
C ASN A 110 2.14 -21.75 -8.30
N GLY A 111 2.55 -22.03 -7.07
CA GLY A 111 3.23 -21.09 -6.18
C GLY A 111 2.25 -20.35 -5.28
N VAL A 112 2.67 -20.16 -4.03
CA VAL A 112 1.87 -19.44 -3.01
C VAL A 112 2.13 -17.94 -3.14
N PRO A 113 1.10 -17.11 -3.37
CA PRO A 113 1.27 -15.68 -3.47
C PRO A 113 1.58 -15.06 -2.11
N LYS A 114 2.51 -14.10 -2.06
CA LYS A 114 2.78 -13.32 -0.84
C LYS A 114 1.73 -12.22 -0.71
N TRP A 115 0.80 -12.32 0.23
CA TRP A 115 -0.28 -11.33 0.37
C TRP A 115 -0.06 -10.31 1.50
N ARG A 116 0.75 -10.63 2.52
CA ARG A 116 1.15 -9.70 3.59
C ARG A 116 2.51 -9.04 3.32
N GLY A 117 2.63 -7.78 3.74
CA GLY A 117 3.88 -7.01 3.73
C GLY A 117 4.17 -6.28 2.41
N THR A 118 5.21 -5.44 2.44
CA THR A 118 5.68 -4.69 1.27
C THR A 118 6.19 -5.59 0.15
N GLY A 119 6.52 -6.85 0.46
CA GLY A 119 6.95 -7.87 -0.48
C GLY A 119 5.95 -8.19 -1.59
N TYR A 120 4.63 -8.07 -1.36
CA TYR A 120 3.62 -8.20 -2.43
C TYR A 120 3.83 -7.16 -3.53
N TYR A 121 3.98 -5.90 -3.11
CA TYR A 121 4.21 -4.78 -4.01
C TYR A 121 5.54 -4.92 -4.74
N TYR A 122 6.62 -5.33 -4.06
CA TYR A 122 7.92 -5.49 -4.71
C TYR A 122 8.03 -6.73 -5.63
N ALA A 123 7.30 -7.80 -5.34
CA ALA A 123 7.29 -9.00 -6.19
C ALA A 123 6.57 -8.75 -7.52
N ARG A 124 5.50 -7.95 -7.49
CA ARG A 124 4.68 -7.63 -8.68
C ARG A 124 5.14 -6.35 -9.39
N PHE A 125 5.43 -5.31 -8.63
CA PHE A 125 5.91 -4.02 -9.11
C PHE A 125 7.38 -3.88 -8.70
N ARG A 126 8.30 -4.28 -9.59
CA ARG A 126 9.70 -3.91 -9.43
C ARG A 126 9.87 -2.51 -10.01
N PRO A 127 9.92 -1.44 -9.17
CA PRO A 127 10.03 -0.08 -9.69
C PRO A 127 11.34 0.03 -10.47
N GLY A 128 11.22 0.11 -11.79
CA GLY A 128 12.34 0.41 -12.66
C GLY A 128 12.74 1.88 -12.53
N LEU A 129 13.92 2.21 -13.03
CA LEU A 129 14.45 3.58 -13.05
C LEU A 129 13.42 4.57 -13.62
N GLY A 130 12.70 4.22 -14.69
CA GLY A 130 11.66 5.07 -15.27
C GLY A 130 10.51 5.40 -14.32
N THR A 131 10.02 4.41 -13.55
CA THR A 131 8.92 4.65 -12.58
C THR A 131 9.35 5.58 -11.45
N VAL A 132 10.61 5.47 -11.01
CA VAL A 132 11.19 6.32 -9.99
C VAL A 132 11.36 7.74 -10.52
N LEU A 133 11.88 7.91 -11.74
CA LEU A 133 12.00 9.22 -12.37
C LEU A 133 10.64 9.90 -12.55
N VAL A 134 9.62 9.19 -13.02
CA VAL A 134 8.26 9.73 -13.15
C VAL A 134 7.72 10.16 -11.79
N PHE A 135 7.88 9.32 -10.76
CA PHE A 135 7.45 9.67 -9.40
C PHE A 135 8.16 10.93 -8.89
N LEU A 136 9.48 11.04 -9.07
CA LEU A 136 10.25 12.21 -8.67
C LEU A 136 9.83 13.45 -9.46
N VAL A 137 9.60 13.34 -10.77
CA VAL A 137 9.10 14.45 -11.60
C VAL A 137 7.74 14.91 -11.09
N VAL A 138 6.79 14.00 -10.86
CA VAL A 138 5.46 14.36 -10.32
C VAL A 138 5.58 15.00 -8.94
N LEU A 139 6.44 14.47 -8.06
CA LEU A 139 6.68 15.02 -6.73
C LEU A 139 7.26 16.44 -6.81
N THR A 140 8.28 16.65 -7.65
CA THR A 140 8.90 17.96 -7.85
C THR A 140 7.93 18.97 -8.45
N CYS A 141 7.14 18.58 -9.46
CA CYS A 141 6.09 19.41 -10.03
C CYS A 141 5.03 19.77 -8.98
N GLY A 142 4.59 18.81 -8.16
CA GLY A 142 3.62 19.04 -7.10
C GLY A 142 4.12 20.04 -6.04
N LEU A 143 5.37 19.86 -5.58
CA LEU A 143 6.00 20.79 -4.64
C LEU A 143 6.14 22.19 -5.24
N GLN A 144 6.59 22.29 -6.50
CA GLN A 144 6.75 23.56 -7.19
C GLN A 144 5.40 24.29 -7.37
N TYR A 145 4.34 23.56 -7.68
CA TYR A 145 2.99 24.10 -7.79
C TYR A 145 2.48 24.67 -6.46
N ILE A 146 2.72 23.97 -5.35
CA ILE A 146 2.35 24.45 -4.00
C ILE A 146 3.10 25.76 -3.68
N ILE A 147 4.40 25.82 -3.96
CA ILE A 147 5.20 27.03 -3.77
C ILE A 147 4.64 28.18 -4.61
N GLN A 148 4.30 27.94 -5.88
CA GLN A 148 3.71 28.96 -6.75
C GLN A 148 2.39 29.52 -6.22
N ILE A 149 1.53 28.67 -5.66
CA ILE A 149 0.27 29.11 -5.03
C ILE A 149 0.54 30.01 -3.83
N MET A 150 1.49 29.64 -2.96
CA MET A 150 1.81 30.43 -1.77
C MET A 150 2.42 31.78 -2.16
N THR A 151 3.32 31.76 -3.13
CA THR A 151 3.98 32.96 -3.68
C THR A 151 2.96 33.88 -4.35
N TYR A 152 2.05 33.36 -5.18
CA TYR A 152 0.97 34.12 -5.81
C TYR A 152 0.12 34.88 -4.79
N LYS A 153 -0.32 34.20 -3.72
CA LYS A 153 -1.09 34.84 -2.63
C LYS A 153 -0.31 35.95 -1.94
N THR A 154 1.00 35.77 -1.78
CA THR A 154 1.87 36.76 -1.14
C THR A 154 2.07 37.99 -2.03
N HIS A 155 2.23 37.81 -3.35
CA HIS A 155 2.33 38.91 -4.30
C HIS A 155 1.08 39.76 -4.35
N LEU A 156 -0.11 39.15 -4.34
CA LEU A 156 -1.37 39.90 -4.31
C LEU A 156 -1.46 40.81 -3.08
N LYS A 157 -1.15 40.30 -1.89
CA LYS A 157 -1.12 41.11 -0.66
C LYS A 157 -0.11 42.25 -0.73
N ARG A 158 1.04 42.02 -1.36
CA ARG A 158 2.05 43.07 -1.56
C ARG A 158 1.56 44.16 -2.52
N ILE A 159 0.91 43.79 -3.62
CA ILE A 159 0.33 44.74 -4.57
C ILE A 159 -0.75 45.57 -3.88
N GLU A 160 -1.65 44.92 -3.15
CA GLU A 160 -2.70 45.60 -2.39
C GLU A 160 -2.11 46.62 -1.42
N LYS A 161 -1.07 46.23 -0.67
CA LYS A 161 -0.37 47.14 0.24
C LYS A 161 0.26 48.33 -0.49
N ILE A 162 0.95 48.10 -1.61
CA ILE A 162 1.55 49.19 -2.41
C ILE A 162 0.47 50.14 -2.92
N VAL A 163 -0.66 49.61 -3.40
CA VAL A 163 -1.79 50.43 -3.86
C VAL A 163 -2.35 51.25 -2.70
N GLN A 164 -2.56 50.65 -1.54
CA GLN A 164 -3.02 51.36 -0.34
C GLN A 164 -2.03 52.45 0.09
N ASP A 165 -0.73 52.15 0.15
CA ASP A 165 0.32 53.11 0.51
C ASP A 165 0.36 54.28 -0.50
N ALA A 166 0.21 54.00 -1.80
CA ALA A 166 0.16 55.02 -2.85
C ALA A 166 -1.12 55.89 -2.76
N GLN A 167 -2.28 55.28 -2.49
CA GLN A 167 -3.54 55.99 -2.27
C GLN A 167 -3.48 56.88 -1.03
N GLN A 168 -2.91 56.38 0.07
CA GLN A 168 -2.69 57.17 1.29
C GLN A 168 -1.72 58.33 1.04
N ALA A 169 -0.65 58.12 0.26
CA ALA A 169 0.29 59.19 -0.10
C ALA A 169 -0.35 60.27 -1.01
N ALA A 170 -1.26 59.87 -1.92
CA ALA A 170 -1.92 60.78 -2.86
C ALA A 170 -3.14 61.51 -2.27
N TRP A 171 -3.94 60.84 -1.44
CA TRP A 171 -5.24 61.34 -0.94
C TRP A 171 -5.28 61.57 0.59
N GLY A 172 -4.24 61.19 1.33
CA GLY A 172 -4.20 61.31 2.79
C GLY A 172 -5.13 60.34 3.52
N ALA A 173 -5.18 60.42 4.86
CA ALA A 173 -5.90 59.48 5.73
C ALA A 173 -7.43 59.38 5.48
N LYS A 174 -8.02 60.33 4.76
CA LYS A 174 -9.47 60.35 4.45
C LYS A 174 -9.84 59.54 3.20
N MET A 175 -8.90 59.14 2.35
CA MET A 175 -9.17 58.34 1.11
C MET A 175 -10.28 58.95 0.22
N ILE A 176 -10.43 60.28 0.23
CA ILE A 176 -11.37 61.01 -0.63
C ILE A 176 -10.52 61.67 -1.72
N PRO A 177 -10.79 61.41 -3.02
CA PRO A 177 -10.07 62.09 -4.10
C PRO A 177 -10.40 63.59 -4.01
N GLY A 178 -9.44 64.37 -3.52
CA GLY A 178 -9.53 65.83 -3.57
C GLY A 178 -9.41 66.28 -5.02
N GLU A 179 -10.30 67.18 -5.44
CA GLU A 179 -10.19 67.92 -6.70
C GLU A 179 -8.96 68.84 -6.62
N GLY A 180 -7.77 68.28 -6.91
CA GLY A 180 -6.49 68.96 -6.77
C GLY A 180 -5.74 68.95 -8.09
N GLU A 181 -5.42 70.14 -8.60
CA GLU A 181 -4.77 70.39 -9.90
C GLU A 181 -3.64 69.42 -10.24
N LYS A 182 -3.74 68.83 -11.44
CA LYS A 182 -2.67 68.03 -12.04
C LYS A 182 -1.41 68.87 -12.26
N ARG A 183 -0.39 68.65 -11.43
CA ARG A 183 1.02 68.81 -11.85
C ARG A 183 1.79 67.52 -11.61
N VAL A 184 1.57 66.54 -12.49
CA VAL A 184 2.46 65.39 -12.62
C VAL A 184 3.77 65.88 -13.22
N ARG A 185 4.79 66.04 -12.39
CA ARG A 185 6.17 66.26 -12.84
C ARG A 185 6.66 64.93 -13.40
N ASN A 186 6.98 64.87 -14.69
CA ASN A 186 7.52 63.69 -15.35
C ASN A 186 8.74 63.17 -14.58
N VAL A 187 8.55 62.11 -13.79
CA VAL A 187 9.67 61.35 -13.23
C VAL A 187 10.16 60.47 -14.34
N MET A 188 11.34 60.82 -14.83
CA MET A 188 12.09 60.16 -15.88
C MET A 188 12.19 58.66 -15.57
N VAL A 189 11.49 57.84 -16.35
CA VAL A 189 11.64 56.39 -16.34
C VAL A 189 13.02 56.11 -16.92
N LEU A 190 14.00 55.79 -16.07
CA LEU A 190 15.29 55.31 -16.54
C LEU A 190 15.07 53.99 -17.30
N PRO A 191 15.62 53.85 -18.52
CA PRO A 191 15.42 52.65 -19.30
C PRO A 191 16.14 51.48 -18.61
N TYR A 192 15.39 50.43 -18.31
CA TYR A 192 15.96 49.12 -18.01
C TYR A 192 16.84 48.71 -19.21
N SER A 193 18.14 48.59 -18.96
CA SER A 193 19.08 48.00 -19.90
C SER A 193 18.94 46.47 -19.81
N PHE A 194 18.93 45.84 -20.98
CA PHE A 194 18.82 44.39 -21.21
C PHE A 194 19.88 43.57 -20.46
#